data_AF-B4IS81-F1
#
_entry.id   AF-B4IS81-F1
#
_cell.length_a   1.000
_cell.length_b   1.000
_cell.length_c   1.000
_cell.angle_alpha   90.00
_cell.angle_beta   90.00
_cell.angle_gamma   90.00
#
_symmetry.space_group_name_H-M   'P 1'
#
loop_
_entity.id
_entity.type
_entity.pdbx_description
1 polymer ?
#
loop_
_entity_poly.entity_id
_entity_poly.type
_entity_poly.pdbx_seq_one_letter_code
_entity_poly.pdbx_strand_id
1 'polypeptide(L)' 'RAAAKNKTYLRMMGITHVLNAAEGCRYGQVDTGHSYYRDMPSIRYMGFPMIDAPTTDISRYFYVASKFIDSAISSGGEYG' A
#
# COMPACT_ATOMS: atom_id res chain seq x y z
N ARG A 1 8.62 -6.96 11.51
CA ARG A 1 7.69 -7.47 10.46
C ARG A 1 6.94 -6.26 9.90
N ALA A 2 6.82 -6.11 8.58
CA ALA A 2 6.15 -4.94 7.98
C ALA A 2 4.70 -4.83 8.48
N ALA A 3 4.27 -3.63 8.90
CA ALA A 3 2.91 -3.37 9.41
C ALA A 3 1.82 -3.83 8.42
N ALA A 4 2.09 -3.69 7.11
CA ALA A 4 1.22 -4.13 6.03
C ALA A 4 0.87 -5.63 6.06
N LYS A 5 1.71 -6.49 6.63
CA LYS A 5 1.46 -7.94 6.76
C LYS A 5 0.68 -8.31 8.03
N ASN A 6 0.41 -7.36 8.92
CA ASN A 6 -0.31 -7.63 10.16
C ASN A 6 -1.79 -7.25 10.01
N LYS A 7 -2.60 -8.17 9.50
CA LYS A 7 -4.04 -7.96 9.27
C LYS A 7 -4.80 -7.55 10.54
N THR A 8 -4.46 -8.12 11.68
CA THR A 8 -5.08 -7.76 12.97
C THR A 8 -4.81 -6.31 13.31
N TYR A 9 -3.55 -5.87 13.18
CA TYR A 9 -3.17 -4.47 13.39
C TYR A 9 -3.89 -3.52 12.42
N LEU A 10 -3.95 -3.87 11.13
CA LEU A 10 -4.66 -3.05 10.14
C LEU A 10 -6.15 -2.88 10.48
N ARG A 11 -6.82 -3.94 10.94
CA ARG A 11 -8.21 -3.86 11.41
C ARG A 11 -8.35 -3.00 12.66
N MET A 12 -7.47 -3.18 13.64
CA MET A 12 -7.50 -2.42 14.90
C MET A 12 -7.31 -0.92 14.67
N MET A 13 -6.49 -0.55 13.69
CA MET A 13 -6.22 0.85 13.33
C MET A 13 -7.23 1.42 12.32
N GLY A 14 -8.27 0.67 11.94
CA GLY A 14 -9.25 1.15 10.96
C GLY A 14 -8.68 1.39 9.55
N ILE A 15 -7.56 0.77 9.19
CA ILE A 15 -6.92 0.99 7.88
C ILE A 15 -7.82 0.49 6.75
N THR A 16 -8.16 1.38 5.82
CA THR A 16 -9.01 1.10 4.65
C THR A 16 -8.25 1.07 3.32
N HIS A 17 -7.04 1.62 3.28
CA HIS A 17 -6.24 1.70 2.06
C HIS A 17 -4.78 1.33 2.35
N VAL A 18 -4.20 0.48 1.51
CA VAL A 18 -2.79 0.09 1.58
C VAL A 18 -2.12 0.46 0.27
N LEU A 19 -1.13 1.36 0.35
CA LEU A 19 -0.24 1.70 -0.76
C LEU A 19 1.12 1.03 -0.51
N ASN A 20 1.44 -0.01 -1.27
CA ASN A 20 2.72 -0.70 -1.18
C ASN A 20 3.70 -0.12 -2.20
N ALA A 21 4.63 0.70 -1.72
CA ALA A 21 5.65 1.33 -2.55
C ALA A 21 6.81 0.41 -2.96
N ALA A 22 6.85 -0.84 -2.48
CA ALA A 22 7.94 -1.78 -2.78
C ALA A 22 7.39 -3.17 -3.11
N GLU A 23 6.32 -3.25 -3.90
CA GLU A 23 5.70 -4.53 -4.24
C GLU A 23 6.67 -5.47 -4.96
N GLY A 24 6.75 -6.71 -4.49
CA GLY A 24 7.51 -7.78 -5.13
C GLY A 24 8.19 -8.71 -4.15
N CYS A 25 8.91 -9.69 -4.69
CA CYS A 25 9.52 -10.78 -3.92
C CYS A 25 11.05 -10.71 -3.82
N ARG A 26 11.68 -9.64 -4.35
CA ARG A 26 13.14 -9.47 -4.31
C ARG A 26 13.59 -8.90 -2.97
N TYR A 27 14.90 -8.95 -2.72
CA TYR A 27 15.49 -8.31 -1.54
C TYR A 27 15.14 -6.82 -1.52
N GLY A 28 14.65 -6.33 -0.37
CA GLY A 28 14.17 -4.95 -0.21
C GLY A 28 12.71 -4.72 -0.62
N GLN A 29 12.01 -5.73 -1.15
CA GLN A 29 10.59 -5.64 -1.51
C GLN A 29 9.66 -6.26 -0.47
N VAL A 30 8.41 -5.83 -0.47
CA VAL A 30 7.33 -6.32 0.37
C VAL A 30 6.45 -7.25 -0.47
N ASP A 31 6.64 -8.55 -0.23
CA ASP A 31 5.84 -9.60 -0.85
C ASP A 31 4.44 -9.65 -0.24
N THR A 32 3.63 -8.68 -0.65
CA THR A 32 2.17 -8.59 -0.52
C THR A 32 1.64 -8.03 -1.81
N GLY A 33 0.46 -8.46 -2.22
CA GLY A 33 -0.27 -7.91 -3.36
C GLY A 33 -1.76 -7.88 -3.08
N HIS A 34 -2.56 -7.50 -4.07
CA HIS A 34 -4.02 -7.44 -3.94
C HIS A 34 -4.63 -8.73 -3.35
N SER A 35 -4.12 -9.90 -3.76
CA SER A 35 -4.58 -11.21 -3.27
C SER A 35 -4.33 -11.44 -1.78
N TYR A 36 -3.32 -10.79 -1.19
CA TYR A 36 -3.01 -10.90 0.23
C TYR A 36 -4.14 -10.34 1.11
N TYR A 37 -4.85 -9.32 0.62
CA TYR A 37 -5.92 -8.62 1.33
C TYR A 37 -7.33 -9.06 0.90
N ARG A 38 -7.48 -10.12 0.08
CA ARG A 38 -8.78 -10.53 -0.47
C ARG A 38 -9.87 -10.87 0.57
N ASP A 39 -9.45 -11.29 1.76
CA ASP A 39 -10.28 -11.60 2.94
C ASP A 39 -10.57 -10.37 3.82
N MET A 40 -10.15 -9.18 3.37
CA MET A 40 -10.36 -7.89 4.01
C MET A 40 -11.07 -6.97 3.02
N PRO A 41 -12.40 -7.13 2.81
CA PRO A 41 -13.14 -6.39 1.78
C PRO A 41 -13.15 -4.87 2.01
N SER A 42 -12.83 -4.41 3.22
CA SER A 42 -12.67 -3.00 3.56
C SER A 42 -11.32 -2.41 3.14
N ILE A 43 -10.35 -3.22 2.71
CA ILE A 43 -9.04 -2.77 2.24
C ILE A 43 -9.05 -2.63 0.72
N ARG A 44 -8.73 -1.42 0.26
CA ARG A 44 -8.28 -1.17 -1.11
C ARG A 44 -6.76 -1.20 -1.17
N TYR A 45 -6.22 -1.82 -2.21
CA TYR A 45 -4.78 -2.03 -2.35
C TYR A 45 -4.26 -1.43 -3.65
N MET A 46 -3.11 -0.74 -3.57
CA MET A 46 -2.32 -0.27 -4.71
C MET A 46 -0.85 -0.65 -4.49
N GLY A 47 -0.26 -1.35 -5.45
CA GLY A 47 1.14 -1.78 -5.40
C GLY A 47 1.97 -1.13 -6.50
N PHE A 48 3.16 -0.65 -6.15
CA PHE A 48 4.17 -0.20 -7.10
C PHE A 48 5.39 -1.11 -7.01
N PRO A 49 5.82 -1.74 -8.11
CA PRO A 49 6.96 -2.64 -8.10
C PRO A 49 8.27 -1.85 -8.13
N MET A 50 8.54 -1.10 -7.06
CA MET A 50 9.76 -0.31 -6.93
C MET A 50 10.80 -1.05 -6.10
N ILE A 51 12.04 -0.62 -6.25
CA ILE A 51 13.18 -0.99 -5.41
C ILE A 51 13.77 0.30 -4.86
N ASP A 52 14.26 0.24 -3.62
CA ASP A 52 14.96 1.37 -3.00
C ASP A 52 16.37 1.48 -3.60
N ALA A 53 16.45 2.23 -4.70
CA ALA A 53 17.69 2.47 -5.43
C ALA A 53 17.70 3.91 -5.98
N PRO A 54 18.85 4.60 -6.02
CA PRO A 54 18.95 5.96 -6.56
C PRO A 54 18.54 6.08 -8.04
N THR A 55 18.59 4.98 -8.78
CA THR A 55 18.20 4.91 -10.20
C THR A 55 16.69 4.72 -10.39
N THR A 56 15.94 4.47 -9.32
CA THR A 56 14.49 4.31 -9.38
C THR A 56 13.84 5.67 -9.55
N ASP A 57 13.35 5.96 -10.75
CA ASP A 57 12.53 7.13 -11.01
C ASP A 57 11.11 6.91 -10.46
N ILE A 58 10.87 7.45 -9.27
CA ILE A 58 9.57 7.37 -8.58
C ILE A 58 8.56 8.41 -9.08
N SER A 59 9.01 9.42 -9.85
CA SER A 59 8.15 10.54 -10.25
C SER A 59 6.97 10.09 -11.11
N ARG A 60 7.16 9.01 -11.87
CA ARG A 60 6.11 8.34 -12.67
C ARG A 60 4.91 7.87 -11.85
N TYR A 61 5.07 7.67 -10.55
CA TYR A 61 4.00 7.19 -9.67
C TYR A 61 3.29 8.31 -8.90
N PHE A 62 3.82 9.54 -8.89
CA PHE A 62 3.30 10.63 -8.05
C PHE A 62 1.83 10.92 -8.30
N TYR A 63 1.43 11.05 -9.56
CA TYR A 63 0.04 11.34 -9.90
C TYR A 63 -0.93 10.21 -9.51
N VAL A 64 -0.54 8.95 -9.76
CA VAL A 64 -1.40 7.80 -9.43
C VAL A 64 -1.48 7.62 -7.92
N ALA A 65 -0.35 7.77 -7.21
CA ALA A 65 -0.29 7.72 -5.77
C ALA A 65 -1.13 8.83 -5.13
N SER A 66 -1.02 10.06 -5.63
CA SER A 66 -1.80 11.19 -5.11
C SER A 66 -3.29 10.98 -5.30
N LYS A 67 -3.74 10.46 -6.46
CA LYS A 67 -5.16 10.12 -6.68
C LYS A 67 -5.64 8.99 -5.79
N PHE A 68 -4.80 7.98 -5.53
CA PHE A 68 -5.15 6.89 -4.62
C PHE A 68 -5.31 7.40 -3.18
N ILE A 69 -4.37 8.21 -2.72
CA ILE A 69 -4.43 8.86 -1.41
C ILE A 69 -5.67 9.75 -1.33
N ASP A 70 -5.89 10.67 -2.27
CA ASP A 70 -7.09 11.53 -2.37
C ASP A 70 -8.41 10.74 -2.26
N SER A 71 -8.48 9.57 -2.91
CA SER A 71 -9.65 8.69 -2.82
C SER A 71 -9.84 8.05 -1.43
N ALA A 72 -8.75 7.72 -0.74
CA ALA A 72 -8.79 7.15 0.60
C ALA A 72 -9.44 8.14 1.57
N ILE A 73 -9.00 9.38 1.50
CA ILE A 73 -9.40 10.51 2.32
C ILE A 73 -10.87 10.82 2.10
N SER A 74 -11.24 11.00 0.83
CA SER A 74 -12.61 11.35 0.43
C SER A 74 -13.63 10.28 0.83
N SER A 75 -13.17 9.03 1.04
CA SER A 75 -14.02 7.92 1.49
C SER A 75 -14.07 7.73 3.01
N GLY A 76 -13.54 8.69 3.79
CA GLY A 76 -13.51 8.61 5.25
C GLY A 76 -12.37 7.74 5.80
N GLY A 77 -11.31 7.52 5.02
CA GLY A 77 -10.09 6.88 5.50
C GLY A 77 -9.39 7.78 6.52
N GLU A 78 -8.98 7.20 7.65
CA GLU A 78 -8.25 7.91 8.69
C GLU A 78 -6.75 8.02 8.35
N TYR A 79 -6.17 9.18 8.65
CA TYR A 79 -4.72 9.37 8.69
C TYR A 79 -4.31 9.31 10.15
N GLY A 80 -3.63 8.25 10.53
CA GLY A 80 -2.95 8.13 11.82
C GLY A 80 -1.52 8.63 11.75
#